data_AF-A0A183LE82-F1
#
_entry.id   AF-A0A183LE82-F1
#
_cell.length_a   1.000
_cell.length_b   1.000
_cell.length_c   1.000
_cell.angle_alpha   90.00
_cell.angle_beta   90.00
_cell.angle_gamma   90.00
#
_symmetry.space_group_name_H-M   'P 1'
#
loop_
_entity.id
_entity.type
_entity.pdbx_description
1 polymer ?
#
loop_
_entity_poly.entity_id
_entity_poly.type
_entity_poly.pdbx_seq_one_letter_code
_entity_poly.pdbx_strand_id
1 'polypeptide(L)'
;MKDFIDAQLRDQQAGFRKDRSGTDQIATLRIIVEQSIVWNSSPYINFIDYEKAFDSVDRTTPWKLLRHYGVPQKIVNIIQSSYDGLHCKIVHGGQLTKSFEVKTGVRQGCLLSPFLFLLVIDWIMKTSTSEGKHGIQWTSRMQLNHLDVANDLALLSQTQQQMQEKTISVAAASQQ
;
A
#
# COMPACT_ATOMS: atom_id res chain seq x y z
N MET A 1 -10.02 -16.88 4.30
CA MET A 1 -8.77 -16.35 3.68
C MET A 1 -8.53 -14.91 4.09
N LYS A 2 -9.43 -13.97 3.73
CA LYS A 2 -9.26 -12.54 4.04
C LYS A 2 -9.00 -12.30 5.52
N ASP A 3 -9.83 -12.83 6.42
CA ASP A 3 -9.68 -12.59 7.87
C ASP A 3 -8.35 -13.15 8.44
N PHE A 4 -7.93 -14.32 7.95
CA PHE A 4 -6.66 -14.94 8.34
C PHE A 4 -5.44 -14.11 7.89
N ILE A 5 -5.50 -13.52 6.70
CA ILE A 5 -4.42 -12.67 6.18
C ILE A 5 -4.47 -11.29 6.82
N ASP A 6 -5.66 -10.73 7.04
CA ASP A 6 -5.86 -9.41 7.64
C ASP A 6 -5.20 -9.30 9.02
N ALA A 7 -5.24 -10.38 9.81
CA ALA A 7 -4.54 -10.49 11.09
C ALA A 7 -3.00 -10.39 11.01
N GLN A 8 -2.42 -10.56 9.81
CA GLN A 8 -0.98 -10.48 9.56
C GLN A 8 -0.56 -9.14 8.91
N LEU A 9 -1.51 -8.31 8.48
CA LEU A 9 -1.24 -7.04 7.81
C LEU A 9 -0.91 -5.94 8.82
N ARG A 10 -0.09 -4.96 8.39
CA ARG A 10 0.24 -3.77 9.19
C ARG A 10 -1.01 -3.00 9.59
N ASP A 11 -1.04 -2.50 10.82
CA ASP A 11 -2.16 -1.71 11.34
C ASP A 11 -2.31 -0.33 10.70
N GLN A 12 -1.24 0.19 10.10
CA GLN A 12 -1.18 1.55 9.56
C GLN A 12 -1.99 1.73 8.27
N GLN A 13 -2.30 0.64 7.56
CA GLN A 13 -3.09 0.67 6.33
C GLN A 13 -4.59 0.65 6.68
N ALA A 14 -5.32 1.69 6.30
CA ALA A 14 -6.78 1.78 6.50
C ALA A 14 -7.58 1.41 5.25
N GLY A 15 -6.98 1.52 4.06
CA GLY A 15 -7.63 1.22 2.78
C GLY A 15 -7.99 -0.25 2.63
N PHE A 16 -9.20 -0.53 2.14
CA PHE A 16 -9.73 -1.87 1.85
C PHE A 16 -9.82 -2.84 3.04
N ARG A 17 -9.59 -2.33 4.26
CA ARG A 17 -9.68 -3.09 5.51
C ARG A 17 -11.01 -2.80 6.21
N LYS A 18 -11.54 -3.83 6.86
CA LYS A 18 -12.79 -3.72 7.61
C LYS A 18 -12.54 -2.89 8.86
N ASP A 19 -13.51 -2.05 9.23
CA ASP A 19 -13.51 -1.28 10.48
C ASP A 19 -12.30 -0.31 10.60
N ARG A 20 -11.76 0.13 9.47
CA ARG A 20 -10.72 1.18 9.38
C ARG A 20 -11.14 2.23 8.36
N SER A 21 -10.85 3.51 8.63
CA SER A 21 -11.23 4.60 7.73
C SER A 21 -10.08 5.56 7.43
N GLY A 22 -10.15 6.23 6.28
CA GLY A 22 -9.25 7.34 5.98
C GLY A 22 -9.47 8.54 6.91
N THR A 23 -10.67 8.71 7.45
CA THR A 23 -10.98 9.74 8.45
C THR A 23 -10.16 9.55 9.71
N ASP A 24 -9.96 8.31 10.17
CA ASP A 24 -9.12 8.01 11.34
C ASP A 24 -7.65 8.37 11.08
N GLN A 25 -7.17 8.16 9.85
CA GLN A 25 -5.81 8.54 9.45
C GLN A 25 -5.61 10.05 9.41
N ILE A 26 -6.58 10.78 8.85
CA ILE A 26 -6.58 12.25 8.83
C ILE A 26 -6.63 12.81 10.26
N ALA A 27 -7.48 12.25 11.12
CA ALA A 27 -7.57 12.65 12.52
C ALA A 27 -6.23 12.40 13.25
N THR A 28 -5.59 11.25 13.00
CA THR A 28 -4.27 10.94 13.57
C THR A 28 -3.20 11.93 13.11
N LEU A 29 -3.14 12.25 11.82
CA LEU A 29 -2.21 13.28 11.29
C LEU A 29 -2.48 14.65 11.91
N ARG A 30 -3.75 15.03 12.06
CA ARG A 30 -4.14 16.30 12.70
C ARG A 30 -3.62 16.37 14.13
N ILE A 31 -3.79 15.30 14.92
CA ILE A 31 -3.27 15.23 16.29
C ILE A 31 -1.74 15.37 16.30
N ILE A 32 -1.02 14.71 15.38
CA ILE A 32 0.45 14.82 15.28
C ILE A 32 0.88 16.27 15.06
N VAL A 33 0.23 16.97 14.12
CA VAL A 33 0.54 18.37 13.83
C VAL A 33 0.22 19.26 15.03
N GLU A 34 -0.95 19.11 15.65
CA GLU A 34 -1.34 19.90 16.83
C GLU A 34 -0.37 19.69 18.00
N GLN A 35 -0.01 18.44 18.29
CA GLN A 35 0.95 18.11 19.35
C GLN A 35 2.35 18.64 19.04
N SER A 36 2.77 18.65 17.77
CA SER A 36 4.07 19.18 17.41
C SER A 36 4.21 20.67 17.73
N ILE A 37 3.13 21.44 17.57
CA ILE A 37 3.06 22.85 17.94
C ILE A 37 3.19 22.99 19.46
N VAL A 38 2.42 22.19 20.22
CA VAL A 38 2.43 22.23 21.69
C VAL A 38 3.82 21.92 22.27
N TRP A 39 4.51 20.93 21.70
CA TRP A 39 5.84 20.51 22.17
C TRP A 39 7.00 21.23 21.49
N ASN A 40 6.74 22.25 20.67
CA ASN A 40 7.75 22.98 19.89
C ASN A 40 8.71 22.03 19.14
N SER A 41 8.12 21.03 18.47
CA SER A 41 8.83 20.06 17.63
C SER A 41 8.46 20.28 16.16
N SER A 42 9.35 19.88 15.25
CA SER A 42 9.18 20.08 13.81
C SER A 42 9.25 18.73 13.10
N PRO A 43 8.18 17.92 13.12
CA PRO A 43 8.16 16.65 12.40
C PRO A 43 8.19 16.88 10.89
N TYR A 44 8.78 15.92 10.18
CA TYR A 44 8.73 15.84 8.73
C TYR A 44 7.63 14.86 8.34
N ILE A 45 6.79 15.26 7.38
CA ILE A 45 5.76 14.43 6.78
C ILE A 45 5.99 14.42 5.27
N ASN A 46 6.13 13.23 4.69
CA ASN A 46 6.27 13.06 3.24
C ASN A 46 5.07 12.28 2.70
N PHE A 47 4.32 12.89 1.78
CA PHE A 47 3.17 12.28 1.13
C PHE A 47 3.62 11.64 -0.18
N ILE A 48 3.35 10.36 -0.34
CA ILE A 48 3.69 9.58 -1.54
C ILE A 48 2.39 9.03 -2.11
N ASP A 49 2.19 9.28 -3.41
CA ASP A 49 1.13 8.67 -4.20
C ASP A 49 1.74 7.84 -5.33
N TYR A 50 1.17 6.66 -5.58
CA TYR A 50 1.60 5.78 -6.66
C TYR A 50 0.83 6.08 -7.95
N GLU A 51 1.56 6.49 -9.00
CA GLU A 51 0.94 6.71 -10.31
C GLU A 51 0.31 5.40 -10.84
N LYS A 52 -0.97 5.49 -11.22
CA LYS A 52 -1.73 4.36 -11.81
C LYS A 52 -1.60 3.08 -10.98
N ALA A 53 -1.69 3.21 -9.66
CA ALA A 53 -1.29 2.16 -8.71
C ALA A 53 -1.87 0.76 -9.01
N PHE A 54 -3.12 0.68 -9.48
CA PHE A 54 -3.72 -0.61 -9.85
C PHE A 54 -3.14 -1.15 -11.16
N ASP A 55 -2.88 -0.31 -12.15
CA ASP A 55 -2.43 -0.72 -13.49
C ASP A 55 -0.93 -1.02 -13.55
N SER A 56 -0.15 -0.48 -12.60
CA SER A 56 1.32 -0.57 -12.57
C SER A 56 1.87 -1.79 -11.83
N VAL A 57 1.06 -2.53 -11.08
CA VAL A 57 1.51 -3.73 -10.34
C VAL A 57 2.09 -4.79 -11.29
N ASP A 58 3.29 -5.30 -10.99
CA ASP A 58 3.83 -6.46 -11.71
C ASP A 58 2.94 -7.69 -11.49
N ARG A 59 2.55 -8.35 -12.57
CA ARG A 59 1.58 -9.46 -12.51
C ARG A 59 2.09 -10.65 -11.71
N THR A 60 3.40 -10.86 -11.59
CA THR A 60 3.97 -12.01 -10.86
C THR A 60 3.95 -11.79 -9.35
N THR A 61 3.98 -10.54 -8.91
CA THR A 61 4.10 -10.16 -7.49
C THR A 61 2.91 -10.61 -6.65
N PRO A 62 1.63 -10.36 -7.01
CA PRO A 62 0.49 -10.85 -6.23
C PRO A 62 0.49 -12.35 -5.99
N TRP A 63 0.93 -13.16 -6.97
CA TRP A 63 0.97 -14.62 -6.82
C TRP A 63 2.03 -15.06 -5.82
N LYS A 64 3.20 -14.43 -5.85
CA LYS A 64 4.27 -14.65 -4.86
C LYS A 64 3.81 -14.26 -3.47
N LEU A 65 3.15 -13.11 -3.33
CA LEU A 65 2.65 -12.61 -2.05
C LEU A 65 1.53 -13.49 -1.48
N LEU A 66 0.58 -13.94 -2.29
CA LEU A 66 -0.44 -14.88 -1.81
C LEU A 66 0.19 -16.13 -1.20
N ARG A 67 1.23 -16.69 -1.84
CA ARG A 67 1.98 -17.82 -1.28
C ARG A 67 2.72 -17.46 0.02
N HIS A 68 3.35 -16.29 0.05
CA HIS A 68 4.03 -15.77 1.24
C HIS A 68 3.08 -15.67 2.45
N TYR A 69 1.84 -15.21 2.24
CA TYR A 69 0.79 -15.13 3.26
C TYR A 69 0.07 -16.46 3.54
N GLY A 70 0.59 -17.59 3.03
CA GLY A 70 0.08 -18.92 3.34
C GLY A 70 -1.14 -19.36 2.54
N VAL A 71 -1.48 -18.69 1.44
CA VAL A 71 -2.57 -19.14 0.56
C VAL A 71 -2.17 -20.43 -0.17
N PRO A 72 -2.98 -21.51 -0.08
CA PRO A 72 -2.67 -22.77 -0.77
C PRO A 72 -2.51 -22.58 -2.28
N GLN A 73 -1.51 -23.26 -2.86
CA GLN A 73 -1.14 -23.14 -4.29
C GLN A 73 -2.34 -23.33 -5.23
N LYS A 74 -3.26 -24.25 -4.91
CA LYS A 74 -4.47 -24.49 -5.72
C LYS A 74 -5.33 -23.22 -5.85
N ILE A 75 -5.47 -22.44 -4.79
CA ILE A 75 -6.23 -21.20 -4.82
C ILE A 75 -5.46 -20.10 -5.55
N VAL A 76 -4.14 -20.03 -5.35
CA VAL A 76 -3.26 -19.10 -6.10
C VAL A 76 -3.40 -19.35 -7.60
N ASN A 77 -3.38 -20.61 -8.04
CA ASN A 77 -3.56 -20.97 -9.45
C ASN A 77 -4.93 -20.51 -9.99
N ILE A 78 -6.01 -20.72 -9.24
CA ILE A 78 -7.36 -20.27 -9.65
C ILE A 78 -7.39 -18.75 -9.82
N ILE A 79 -6.83 -18.01 -8.86
CA ILE A 79 -6.76 -16.54 -8.93
C ILE A 79 -5.93 -16.13 -10.14
N GLN A 80 -4.72 -16.69 -10.30
CA GLN A 80 -3.81 -16.38 -11.41
C GLN A 80 -4.47 -16.65 -12.77
N SER A 81 -5.12 -17.81 -12.95
CA SER A 81 -5.83 -18.14 -14.19
C SER A 81 -6.96 -17.16 -14.53
N SER A 82 -7.53 -16.46 -13.54
CA SER A 82 -8.51 -15.41 -13.79
C SER A 82 -7.90 -14.12 -14.38
N TYR A 83 -6.57 -13.98 -14.39
CA TYR A 83 -5.82 -12.85 -14.94
C TYR A 83 -5.06 -13.18 -16.23
N ASP A 84 -4.98 -14.46 -16.62
CA ASP A 84 -4.28 -14.93 -17.82
C ASP A 84 -5.09 -14.61 -19.09
N GLY A 85 -4.40 -14.19 -20.16
CA GLY A 85 -5.02 -13.95 -21.47
C GLY A 85 -6.08 -12.83 -21.48
N LEU A 86 -6.03 -11.89 -20.52
CA LEU A 86 -6.99 -10.81 -20.47
C LEU A 86 -6.77 -9.80 -21.59
N HIS A 87 -7.85 -9.46 -22.29
CA HIS A 87 -7.87 -8.44 -23.31
C HIS A 87 -8.78 -7.27 -22.89
N CYS A 88 -8.35 -6.04 -23.17
CA CYS A 88 -9.11 -4.83 -22.91
C CYS A 88 -9.36 -4.07 -24.22
N LYS A 89 -10.42 -3.27 -24.22
CA LYS A 89 -10.74 -2.24 -25.22
C LYS A 89 -11.17 -0.99 -24.48
N ILE A 90 -10.80 0.17 -25.00
CA ILE A 90 -11.15 1.46 -24.40
C ILE A 90 -12.29 2.07 -25.22
N VAL A 91 -13.25 2.70 -24.56
CA VAL A 91 -14.25 3.53 -25.24
C VAL A 91 -13.71 4.95 -25.33
N HIS A 92 -13.54 5.46 -26.54
CA HIS A 92 -13.08 6.82 -26.81
C HIS A 92 -13.97 7.46 -27.88
N GLY A 93 -14.60 8.59 -27.57
CA GLY A 93 -15.55 9.26 -28.48
C GLY A 93 -16.76 8.40 -28.85
N GLY A 94 -17.23 7.54 -27.95
CA GLY A 94 -18.33 6.61 -28.20
C GLY A 94 -17.97 5.39 -29.05
N GLN A 95 -16.71 5.26 -29.49
CA GLN A 95 -16.22 4.12 -30.26
C GLN A 95 -15.26 3.26 -29.45
N LEU A 96 -15.23 1.95 -29.73
CA LEU A 96 -14.28 1.03 -29.12
C LEU A 96 -12.94 1.05 -29.87
N THR A 97 -11.84 1.12 -29.12
CA THR A 97 -10.49 0.95 -29.68
C THR A 97 -10.23 -0.50 -30.12
N LYS A 98 -9.11 -0.70 -30.81
CA LYS A 98 -8.55 -2.04 -31.00
C LYS A 98 -8.30 -2.69 -29.65
N SER A 99 -8.46 -4.02 -29.62
CA SER A 99 -8.17 -4.80 -28.42
C SER A 99 -6.67 -4.92 -28.22
N PHE A 100 -6.25 -4.88 -26.97
CA PHE A 100 -4.88 -5.17 -26.56
C PHE A 100 -4.89 -6.12 -25.37
N GLU A 101 -3.83 -6.91 -25.25
CA GLU A 101 -3.62 -7.78 -24.10
C GLU A 101 -3.18 -6.94 -22.90
N VAL A 102 -3.82 -7.15 -21.76
CA VAL A 102 -3.44 -6.52 -20.49
C VAL A 102 -2.30 -7.34 -19.90
N LYS A 103 -1.12 -6.72 -19.69
CA LYS A 103 0.09 -7.42 -19.21
C LYS A 103 0.52 -7.04 -17.79
N THR A 104 0.14 -5.88 -17.30
CA THR A 104 0.39 -5.41 -15.93
C THR A 104 -0.91 -5.17 -15.18
N GLY A 105 -0.77 -4.96 -13.88
CA GLY A 105 -1.81 -4.45 -13.03
C GLY A 105 -2.78 -5.49 -12.48
N VAL A 106 -3.57 -5.03 -11.52
CA VAL A 106 -4.76 -5.68 -11.00
C VAL A 106 -6.00 -4.98 -11.58
N ARG A 107 -7.05 -5.74 -11.87
CA ARG A 107 -8.26 -5.23 -12.55
C ARG A 107 -9.02 -4.24 -11.67
N GLN A 108 -9.11 -2.97 -12.07
CA GLN A 108 -10.05 -2.03 -11.44
C GLN A 108 -11.50 -2.54 -11.58
N GLY A 109 -12.31 -2.36 -10.53
CA GLY A 109 -13.69 -2.85 -10.46
C GLY A 109 -13.84 -4.34 -10.12
N CYS A 110 -12.76 -5.13 -10.09
CA CYS A 110 -12.81 -6.50 -9.61
C CYS A 110 -12.78 -6.54 -8.07
N LEU A 111 -13.67 -7.31 -7.45
CA LEU A 111 -13.78 -7.42 -5.99
C LEU A 111 -12.48 -7.93 -5.31
N LEU A 112 -11.68 -8.72 -6.03
CA LEU A 112 -10.44 -9.30 -5.50
C LEU A 112 -9.23 -8.35 -5.65
N SER A 113 -9.23 -7.47 -6.65
CA SER A 113 -8.09 -6.61 -6.95
C SER A 113 -7.68 -5.69 -5.80
N PRO A 114 -8.60 -5.05 -5.05
CA PRO A 114 -8.22 -4.26 -3.88
C PRO A 114 -7.49 -5.08 -2.82
N PHE A 115 -7.88 -6.35 -2.63
CA PHE A 115 -7.19 -7.24 -1.70
C PHE A 115 -5.79 -7.62 -2.19
N LEU A 116 -5.62 -7.90 -3.49
CA LEU A 116 -4.29 -8.16 -4.05
C LEU A 116 -3.37 -6.94 -3.94
N PHE A 117 -3.90 -5.75 -4.23
CA PHE A 117 -3.18 -4.48 -4.10
C PHE A 117 -2.77 -4.21 -2.65
N LEU A 118 -3.66 -4.47 -1.69
CA LEU A 118 -3.38 -4.36 -0.26
C LEU A 118 -2.16 -5.20 0.16
N LEU A 119 -2.02 -6.43 -0.36
CA LEU A 119 -0.84 -7.27 -0.07
C LEU A 119 0.46 -6.67 -0.60
N VAL A 120 0.40 -6.03 -1.79
CA VAL A 120 1.56 -5.38 -2.40
C VAL A 120 2.04 -4.21 -1.56
N ILE A 121 1.14 -3.31 -1.17
CA ILE A 121 1.48 -2.17 -0.31
C ILE A 121 1.96 -2.64 1.07
N ASP A 122 1.32 -3.66 1.64
CA ASP A 122 1.78 -4.25 2.91
C ASP A 122 3.22 -4.78 2.83
N TRP A 123 3.55 -5.49 1.74
CA TRP A 123 4.90 -5.99 1.51
C TRP A 123 5.93 -4.86 1.35
N ILE A 124 5.65 -3.86 0.51
CA ILE A 124 6.55 -2.71 0.27
C ILE A 124 6.86 -2.01 1.60
N MET A 125 5.82 -1.76 2.40
CA MET A 125 5.97 -1.04 3.66
C MET A 125 6.63 -1.88 4.75
N LYS A 126 6.35 -3.19 4.84
CA LYS A 126 7.09 -4.08 5.74
C LYS A 126 8.57 -4.14 5.40
N THR A 127 8.88 -4.22 4.11
CA THR A 127 10.27 -4.29 3.62
C THR A 127 11.00 -2.98 3.92
N SER A 128 10.38 -1.84 3.60
CA SER A 128 11.01 -0.52 3.74
C SER A 128 11.09 0.02 5.18
N THR A 129 10.27 -0.48 6.11
CA THR A 129 10.21 -0.01 7.50
C THR A 129 10.75 -1.00 8.53
N SER A 130 11.37 -2.09 8.07
CA SER A 130 11.96 -3.12 8.92
C SER A 130 13.22 -2.67 9.67
N GLU A 131 13.92 -1.65 9.15
CA GLU A 131 15.18 -1.15 9.72
C GLU A 131 14.99 0.23 10.40
N GLY A 132 15.19 0.26 11.72
CA GLY A 132 15.32 1.50 12.50
C GLY A 132 14.04 2.07 13.13
N LYS A 133 14.24 2.84 14.21
CA LYS A 133 13.20 3.57 14.95
C LYS A 133 13.20 5.04 14.52
N HIS A 134 12.80 5.28 13.27
CA HIS A 134 12.83 6.60 12.63
C HIS A 134 11.45 7.28 12.60
N GLY A 135 10.51 6.84 13.44
CA GLY A 135 9.14 7.34 13.49
C GLY A 135 8.96 8.47 14.50
N ILE A 136 7.76 9.04 14.53
CA ILE A 136 7.36 9.99 15.57
C ILE A 136 6.97 9.20 16.82
N GLN A 137 7.43 9.63 17.99
CA GLN A 137 7.00 9.03 19.26
C GLN A 137 5.51 9.31 19.48
N TRP A 138 4.68 8.28 19.43
CA TRP A 138 3.22 8.41 19.57
C TRP A 138 2.75 8.13 20.99
N THR A 139 3.30 7.08 21.61
CA THR A 139 3.12 6.77 23.03
C THR A 139 4.47 6.44 23.63
N SER A 140 4.60 6.28 24.96
CA SER A 140 5.87 5.91 25.60
C SER A 140 6.49 4.60 25.05
N ARG A 141 5.69 3.74 24.41
CA ARG A 141 6.14 2.43 23.89
C ARG A 141 6.10 2.30 22.37
N MET A 142 5.45 3.22 21.66
CA MET A 142 5.20 3.10 20.24
C MET A 142 5.70 4.32 19.46
N GLN A 143 6.38 4.04 18.36
CA GLN A 143 6.66 5.01 17.32
C GLN A 143 5.78 4.77 16.10
N LEU A 144 5.30 5.85 15.51
CA LEU A 144 4.53 5.83 14.28
C LEU A 144 5.42 6.21 13.11
N ASN A 145 5.66 5.27 12.20
CA ASN A 145 6.56 5.45 11.07
C ASN A 145 5.88 6.01 9.83
N HIS A 146 4.61 5.69 9.65
CA HIS A 146 3.80 6.04 8.51
C HIS A 146 2.32 5.80 8.82
N LEU A 147 1.46 6.35 7.96
CA LEU A 147 0.04 6.06 7.87
C LEU A 147 -0.29 5.86 6.38
N ASP A 148 -1.24 4.99 6.05
CA ASP A 148 -1.59 4.77 4.65
C ASP A 148 -3.09 4.47 4.42
N VAL A 149 -3.59 4.92 3.27
CA VAL A 149 -4.94 4.64 2.75
C VAL A 149 -4.80 4.24 1.29
N ALA A 150 -5.00 2.95 1.00
CA ALA A 150 -4.77 2.38 -0.33
C ALA A 150 -3.36 2.73 -0.85
N ASN A 151 -3.25 3.50 -1.93
CA ASN A 151 -2.01 3.96 -2.55
C ASN A 151 -1.40 5.22 -1.91
N ASP A 152 -2.17 5.96 -1.10
CA ASP A 152 -1.69 7.19 -0.46
C ASP A 152 -0.93 6.85 0.83
N LEU A 153 0.37 7.17 0.86
CA LEU A 153 1.23 7.00 2.02
C LEU A 153 1.59 8.35 2.63
N ALA A 154 1.59 8.43 3.96
CA ALA A 154 2.14 9.54 4.72
C ALA A 154 3.28 9.03 5.60
N LEU A 155 4.53 9.22 5.19
CA LEU A 155 5.71 8.88 5.97
C LEU A 155 5.97 9.93 7.03
N LEU A 156 6.40 9.50 8.21
CA LEU A 156 6.59 10.36 9.39
C LEU A 156 8.02 10.24 9.94
N SER A 157 8.69 11.36 10.20
CA SER A 157 10.06 11.39 10.72
C SER A 157 10.32 12.60 11.61
N GLN A 158 11.38 12.55 12.43
CA GLN A 158 11.85 13.68 13.24
C GLN A 158 12.96 14.47 12.55
N THR A 159 13.66 13.87 11.58
CA THR A 159 14.74 14.54 10.84
C THR A 159 14.56 14.39 9.34
N GLN A 160 15.08 15.39 8.60
CA GLN A 160 15.11 15.37 7.14
C GLN A 160 15.92 14.18 6.60
N GLN A 161 17.06 13.86 7.22
CA GLN A 161 17.90 12.73 6.80
C GLN A 161 17.12 11.41 6.88
N GLN A 162 16.48 11.14 8.01
CA GLN A 162 15.64 9.95 8.20
C GLN A 162 14.47 9.92 7.19
N MET A 163 13.90 11.07 6.86
CA MET A 163 12.84 11.14 5.84
C MET A 163 13.36 10.77 4.45
N GLN A 164 14.56 11.24 4.09
CA GLN A 164 15.20 10.90 2.82
C GLN A 164 15.50 9.40 2.74
N GLU A 165 16.07 8.83 3.80
CA GLU A 165 16.35 7.38 3.91
C GLU A 165 15.07 6.55 3.75
N LYS A 166 13.99 6.94 4.43
CA LYS A 166 12.67 6.27 4.29
C LYS A 166 12.14 6.35 2.87
N THR A 167 12.23 7.52 2.23
CA THR A 167 11.73 7.72 0.87
C THR A 167 12.50 6.85 -0.13
N ILE A 168 13.82 6.78 0.01
CA ILE A 168 14.69 5.90 -0.80
C ILE A 168 14.33 4.42 -0.55
N SER A 169 14.13 4.03 0.70
CA SER A 169 13.77 2.66 1.07
C SER A 169 12.43 2.22 0.48
N VAL A 170 11.41 3.08 0.54
CA VAL A 170 10.10 2.83 -0.09
C VAL A 170 10.24 2.74 -1.60
N ALA A 171 11.00 3.65 -2.22
CA ALA A 171 11.24 3.61 -3.66
C ALA A 171 11.95 2.32 -4.09
N ALA A 172 12.98 1.89 -3.36
CA ALA A 172 13.72 0.66 -3.63
C ALA A 172 12.83 -0.59 -3.47
N ALA A 173 12.04 -0.67 -2.39
CA ALA A 173 11.11 -1.77 -2.16
C ALA A 173 9.99 -1.84 -3.20
N SER A 174 9.62 -0.70 -3.81
CA SER A 174 8.59 -0.63 -4.86
C SER A 174 9.07 -1.16 -6.22
N GLN A 175 10.37 -1.42 -6.39
CA GLN A 175 10.97 -1.94 -7.63
C GLN A 175 11.26 -3.45 -7.57
N GLN A 176 10.90 -4.14 -6.47
CA GLN A 176 11.12 -5.58 -6.25
C GLN A 176 9.90 -6.43 -6.65
#